data_AF-A0A0J1BC53-F1
#
_entry.id   AF-A0A0J1BC53-F1
#
_cell.length_a   1.000
_cell.length_b   1.000
_cell.length_c   1.000
_cell.angle_alpha   90.00
_cell.angle_beta   90.00
_cell.angle_gamma   90.00
#
_symmetry.space_group_name_H-M   'P 1'
#
loop_
_entity.id
_entity.type
_entity.pdbx_description
1 polymer ?
#
loop_
_entity_poly.entity_id
_entity_poly.type
_entity_poly.pdbx_seq_one_letter_code
_entity_poly.pdbx_strand_id
1 'polypeptide(L)'
;MNMARNLAQDAAYYAARTAIVPGATADEAVNEAELIMQSLFSGGYEVDCTEIDDDTEEVTVTVSIDLDDVALFTPMFLGNLRLTSSATMQTERYNGFFQVN
;
A
#
# COMPACT_ATOMS: atom_id res chain seq x y z
N MET A 1 -10.21 -8.57 -14.09
CA MET A 1 -8.87 -7.94 -14.19
C MET A 1 -8.85 -6.45 -13.92
N ASN A 2 -9.86 -5.65 -14.29
CA ASN A 2 -9.87 -4.21 -13.93
C ASN A 2 -10.15 -3.98 -12.43
N MET A 3 -11.07 -4.75 -11.84
CA MET A 3 -11.43 -4.65 -10.42
C MET A 3 -10.25 -4.90 -9.46
N ALA A 4 -9.52 -6.01 -9.62
CA ALA A 4 -8.35 -6.33 -8.79
C ALA A 4 -7.26 -5.25 -8.88
N ARG A 5 -7.03 -4.73 -10.10
CA ARG A 5 -6.07 -3.67 -10.35
C ARG A 5 -6.49 -2.36 -9.67
N ASN A 6 -7.74 -1.95 -9.86
CA ASN A 6 -8.28 -0.73 -9.26
C ASN A 6 -8.26 -0.83 -7.73
N LEU A 7 -8.64 -1.98 -7.16
CA LEU A 7 -8.58 -2.18 -5.72
C LEU A 7 -7.14 -2.07 -5.18
N ALA A 8 -6.15 -2.68 -5.84
CA ALA A 8 -4.74 -2.55 -5.43
C ALA A 8 -4.24 -1.11 -5.54
N GLN A 9 -4.70 -0.35 -6.54
CA GLN A 9 -4.39 1.07 -6.70
C GLN A 9 -5.01 1.91 -5.59
N ASP A 10 -6.29 1.70 -5.29
CA ASP A 10 -6.99 2.38 -4.21
C ASP A 10 -6.34 2.05 -2.86
N ALA A 11 -6.05 0.77 -2.58
CA ALA A 11 -5.39 0.32 -1.36
C ALA A 11 -4.03 0.99 -1.18
N ALA A 12 -3.16 0.98 -2.21
CA ALA A 12 -1.87 1.64 -2.15
C ALA A 12 -2.01 3.16 -1.91
N TYR A 13 -2.95 3.81 -2.59
CA TYR A 13 -3.18 5.25 -2.46
C TYR A 13 -3.65 5.65 -1.06
N TYR A 14 -4.66 4.97 -0.51
CA TYR A 14 -5.22 5.31 0.80
C TYR A 14 -4.25 4.98 1.94
N ALA A 15 -3.51 3.86 1.84
CA ALA A 15 -2.46 3.53 2.79
C ALA A 15 -1.32 4.56 2.77
N ALA A 16 -0.86 4.99 1.58
CA ALA A 16 0.14 6.05 1.48
C ALA A 16 -0.37 7.36 2.10
N ARG A 17 -1.66 7.69 1.91
CA ARG A 17 -2.27 8.86 2.56
C ARG A 17 -2.35 8.72 4.09
N THR A 18 -2.48 7.52 4.63
CA THR A 18 -2.39 7.29 6.08
C THR A 18 -0.95 7.49 6.57
N ALA A 19 0.04 6.99 5.81
CA ALA A 19 1.46 7.06 6.15
C ALA A 19 2.06 8.50 6.18
N ILE A 20 1.56 9.41 5.34
CA ILE A 20 2.12 10.79 5.27
C ILE A 20 1.86 11.63 6.52
N VAL A 21 0.90 11.23 7.37
CA VAL A 21 0.47 12.00 8.54
C VAL A 21 1.54 11.93 9.64
N PRO A 22 1.89 13.05 10.30
CA PRO A 22 2.86 13.03 11.38
C PRO A 22 2.39 12.14 12.53
N GLY A 23 3.28 11.25 12.99
CA GLY A 23 2.98 10.25 14.02
C GLY A 23 2.40 8.93 13.50
N ALA A 24 2.08 8.83 12.21
CA ALA A 24 1.69 7.57 11.61
C ALA A 24 2.89 6.60 11.48
N THR A 25 2.60 5.31 11.55
CA THR A 25 3.57 4.20 11.42
C THR A 25 3.37 3.42 10.13
N ALA A 26 4.40 2.68 9.72
CA ALA A 26 4.31 1.77 8.57
C ALA A 26 3.21 0.71 8.78
N ASP A 27 3.08 0.18 10.01
CA ASP A 27 2.05 -0.81 10.36
C ASP A 27 0.63 -0.28 10.19
N GLU A 28 0.37 0.98 10.55
CA GLU A 28 -0.94 1.61 10.33
C GLU A 28 -1.27 1.73 8.83
N ALA A 29 -0.27 2.04 8.00
CA ALA A 29 -0.44 2.09 6.55
C ALA A 29 -0.72 0.69 5.96
N VAL A 30 0.04 -0.32 6.42
CA VAL A 30 -0.18 -1.73 6.02
C VAL A 30 -1.60 -2.17 6.39
N ASN A 31 -2.02 -1.92 7.63
CA ASN A 31 -3.37 -2.25 8.10
C ASN A 31 -4.48 -1.58 7.27
N GLU A 32 -4.30 -0.32 6.87
CA GLU A 32 -5.27 0.38 6.01
C GLU A 32 -5.38 -0.27 4.62
N ALA A 33 -4.25 -0.60 3.99
CA ALA A 33 -4.25 -1.30 2.71
C ALA A 33 -4.88 -2.70 2.84
N GLU A 34 -4.57 -3.45 3.91
CA GLU A 34 -5.17 -4.75 4.17
C GLU A 34 -6.68 -4.67 4.33
N LEU A 35 -7.21 -3.68 5.06
CA LEU A 35 -8.65 -3.48 5.22
C LEU A 35 -9.37 -3.28 3.87
N ILE A 36 -8.76 -2.50 2.96
CA ILE A 36 -9.30 -2.28 1.63
C ILE A 36 -9.24 -3.57 0.80
N MET A 37 -8.10 -4.28 0.83
CA MET A 37 -7.91 -5.53 0.10
C MET A 37 -8.87 -6.64 0.56
N GLN A 38 -9.15 -6.72 1.86
CA GLN A 38 -10.08 -7.67 2.47
C GLN A 38 -11.52 -7.54 1.97
N SER A 39 -11.89 -6.41 1.36
CA SER A 39 -13.21 -6.23 0.75
C SER A 39 -13.50 -7.20 -0.39
N LEU A 40 -12.45 -7.70 -1.07
CA LEU A 40 -12.57 -8.61 -2.22
C LEU A 40 -11.69 -9.86 -2.13
N PHE A 41 -10.60 -9.83 -1.36
CA PHE A 41 -9.64 -10.93 -1.27
C PHE A 41 -9.53 -11.42 0.18
N SER A 42 -9.60 -12.73 0.39
CA SER A 42 -9.33 -13.34 1.70
C SER A 42 -7.84 -13.66 1.94
N GLY A 43 -6.98 -13.36 0.95
CA GLY A 43 -5.55 -13.67 0.92
C GLY A 43 -5.00 -13.56 -0.50
N GLY A 44 -3.77 -14.05 -0.72
CA GLY A 44 -3.10 -13.99 -2.04
C GLY A 44 -2.64 -12.58 -2.43
N TYR A 45 -2.37 -11.74 -1.44
CA TYR A 45 -1.79 -10.42 -1.63
C TYR A 45 -0.78 -10.11 -0.53
N GLU A 46 0.14 -9.19 -0.83
CA GLU A 46 1.21 -8.71 0.03
C GLU A 46 1.20 -7.18 0.01
N VAL A 47 1.42 -6.57 1.17
CA VAL A 47 1.45 -5.12 1.34
C VAL A 47 2.78 -4.73 1.99
N ASP A 48 3.50 -3.82 1.36
CA ASP A 48 4.75 -3.27 1.86
C ASP A 48 4.65 -1.75 1.98
N CYS A 49 5.19 -1.20 3.06
CA CYS A 49 5.33 0.24 3.26
C CYS A 49 6.79 0.58 3.54
N THR A 50 7.27 1.72 3.03
CA THR A 50 8.53 2.34 3.47
C THR A 50 8.56 2.41 4.99
N GLU A 51 9.69 2.04 5.61
CA GLU A 51 9.89 2.26 7.05
C GLU A 51 9.76 3.75 7.37
N ILE A 52 9.07 4.09 8.46
CA ILE A 52 8.72 5.46 8.79
C ILE A 52 9.41 5.86 10.09
N ASP A 53 10.19 6.92 10.02
CA ASP A 53 10.76 7.66 11.13
C ASP A 53 10.41 9.16 11.06
N ASP A 54 11.00 9.96 11.95
CA ASP A 54 10.74 11.41 12.02
C ASP A 54 11.33 12.18 10.82
N ASP A 55 12.34 11.62 10.15
CA ASP A 55 13.07 12.24 9.04
C ASP A 55 12.59 11.76 7.66
N THR A 56 11.59 10.86 7.63
CA THR A 56 11.06 10.29 6.40
C THR A 56 10.31 11.35 5.58
N GLU A 57 10.90 11.79 4.47
CA GLU A 57 10.32 12.80 3.56
C GLU A 57 9.32 12.22 2.55
N GLU A 58 9.47 10.94 2.21
CA GLU A 58 8.65 10.26 1.20
C GLU A 58 8.28 8.84 1.67
N VAL A 59 7.03 8.47 1.45
CA VAL A 59 6.52 7.12 1.74
C VAL A 59 6.05 6.48 0.45
N THR A 60 6.42 5.21 0.26
CA THR A 60 5.88 4.37 -0.81
C THR A 60 5.15 3.19 -0.19
N VAL A 61 3.89 3.00 -0.58
CA VAL A 61 3.14 1.78 -0.28
C VAL A 61 2.97 0.98 -1.56
N THR A 62 3.29 -0.32 -1.49
CA THR A 62 3.17 -1.27 -2.59
C THR A 62 2.21 -2.38 -2.21
N VAL A 63 1.27 -2.68 -3.10
CA VAL A 63 0.35 -3.81 -2.97
C VAL A 63 0.61 -4.75 -4.14
N SER A 64 0.92 -6.00 -3.83
CA SER A 64 1.10 -7.08 -4.80
C SER A 64 0.00 -8.13 -4.64
N ILE A 65 -0.58 -8.60 -5.73
CA ILE A 65 -1.58 -9.68 -5.75
C ILE A 65 -0.98 -10.85 -6.52
N ASP A 66 -0.93 -12.02 -5.88
CA ASP A 66 -0.58 -13.29 -6.50
C ASP A 66 -1.87 -13.96 -6.98
N LEU A 67 -2.15 -13.85 -8.28
CA LEU A 67 -3.43 -14.27 -8.85
C LEU A 67 -3.66 -15.79 -8.82
N ASP A 68 -2.59 -16.57 -8.68
CA ASP A 68 -2.64 -18.02 -8.56
C ASP A 68 -3.29 -18.46 -7.23
N ASP A 69 -3.14 -17.63 -6.19
CA ASP A 69 -3.69 -17.88 -4.85
C ASP A 69 -5.11 -17.34 -4.67
N VAL A 70 -5.65 -16.64 -5.67
CA VAL A 70 -7.02 -16.11 -5.63
C VAL A 70 -7.99 -17.06 -6.34
N ALA A 71 -8.85 -17.71 -5.55
CA ALA A 71 -9.85 -18.68 -6.02
C ALA A 71 -10.85 -18.13 -7.08
N LEU A 72 -11.02 -16.80 -7.15
CA LEU A 72 -11.90 -16.14 -8.14
C LEU A 72 -11.28 -16.09 -9.55
N PHE A 73 -9.97 -16.25 -9.67
CA PHE A 73 -9.19 -16.01 -10.89
C PHE A 73 -8.20 -17.13 -11.21
N THR A 74 -8.51 -18.39 -10.89
CA THR A 74 -7.63 -19.54 -11.13
C THR A 74 -7.97 -20.30 -12.43
N PRO A 75 -7.51 -19.90 -13.63
CA PRO A 75 -7.42 -20.80 -14.78
C PRO A 75 -6.15 -21.66 -14.67
N MET A 76 -6.23 -22.91 -15.10
CA MET A 76 -5.10 -23.86 -15.21
C MET A 76 -3.93 -23.40 -16.11
N PHE A 77 -3.93 -22.16 -16.63
CA PHE A 77 -3.00 -21.68 -17.66
C PHE A 77 -2.43 -20.27 -17.42
N LEU A 78 -2.81 -19.57 -16.35
CA LEU A 78 -2.15 -18.32 -15.96
C LEU A 78 -1.06 -18.68 -14.96
N GLY A 79 0.18 -18.85 -15.42
CA GLY A 79 1.29 -19.11 -14.51
C GLY A 79 1.78 -17.83 -13.83
N ASN A 80 2.01 -17.88 -12.51
CA ASN A 80 2.76 -16.95 -11.67
C ASN A 80 2.51 -15.46 -11.98
N LEU A 81 1.25 -15.08 -12.25
CA LEU A 81 0.96 -13.70 -12.61
C LEU A 81 0.78 -12.85 -11.35
N ARG A 82 1.81 -12.07 -11.03
CA ARG A 82 1.78 -11.09 -9.95
C ARG A 82 1.38 -9.72 -10.47
N LEU A 83 0.33 -9.13 -9.90
CA LEU A 83 -0.08 -7.76 -10.18
C LEU A 83 0.43 -6.85 -9.07
N THR A 84 1.22 -5.84 -9.43
CA THR A 84 1.77 -4.88 -8.47
C THR A 84 1.23 -3.47 -8.75
N SER A 85 0.88 -2.77 -7.68
CA SER A 85 0.50 -1.36 -7.69
C SER A 85 1.23 -0.64 -6.56
N SER A 86 1.64 0.61 -6.79
CA SER A 86 2.33 1.41 -5.78
C SER A 86 1.85 2.86 -5.81
N ALA A 87 1.87 3.50 -4.65
CA ALA A 87 1.66 4.93 -4.50
C ALA A 87 2.80 5.53 -3.66
N THR A 88 3.37 6.62 -4.15
CA THR A 88 4.47 7.33 -3.51
C THR A 88 4.01 8.76 -3.21
N MET A 89 4.20 9.22 -1.97
CA MET A 89 3.75 10.53 -1.51
C MET A 89 4.76 11.18 -0.58
N GLN A 90 4.87 12.51 -0.66
CA GLN A 90 5.64 13.32 0.27
C GLN A 90 4.91 13.42 1.61
N THR A 91 5.66 13.31 2.71
CA THR A 91 5.09 13.36 4.05
C THR A 91 4.75 14.78 4.48
N GLU A 92 3.82 14.92 5.41
CA GLU A 92 3.50 16.21 6.05
C GLU A 92 4.45 16.51 7.23
N ARG A 93 5.51 15.70 7.39
CA ARG A 93 6.48 15.85 8.49
C ARG A 93 7.29 17.13 8.32
N TYR A 94 7.65 17.70 9.47
CA TYR A 94 8.19 19.04 9.51
C TYR A 94 9.71 19.05 9.28
N ASN A 95 10.15 19.54 8.11
CA ASN A 95 11.58 19.68 7.77
C ASN A 95 12.24 20.97 8.32
N GLY A 96 11.88 21.42 9.52
CA GLY A 96 12.68 22.42 10.24
C GLY A 96 12.65 23.88 9.77
N PHE A 97 11.70 24.33 8.95
CA PHE A 97 11.70 25.70 8.35
C PHE A 97 11.62 26.89 9.36
N PHE A 98 11.24 26.66 10.61
CA PHE A 98 10.98 27.65 11.65
C PHE A 98 11.80 27.26 12.88
N GLN A 99 13.03 27.77 12.93
CA GLN A 99 13.83 27.79 14.14
C GLN A 99 13.50 29.06 14.92
N VAL A 100 12.96 28.90 16.12
CA VAL A 100 12.87 30.01 17.08
C VAL A 100 14.27 30.20 17.62
N ASN A 101 14.96 31.24 17.14
CA ASN A 101 16.26 31.67 17.66
C ASN A 101 16.22 31.88 19.18
#